data_AF-A0A0K2GXI2-F1
#
_entry.id   AF-A0A0K2GXI2-F1
#
_cell.length_a   1.000
_cell.length_b   1.000
_cell.length_c   1.000
_cell.angle_alpha   90.00
_cell.angle_beta   90.00
_cell.angle_gamma   90.00
#
_symmetry.space_group_name_H-M   'P 1'
#
loop_
_entity.id
_entity.type
_entity.pdbx_description
1 polymer ?
#
loop_
_entity_poly.entity_id
_entity_poly.type
_entity_poly.pdbx_seq_one_letter_code
_entity_poly.pdbx_strand_id
1 'polypeptide(L)'
;MSEHCCSSSLPDAPCCAPGSNDPNDPAHPDHPDHAYLAEKKRYAARIRRIEGQVRGIGRMIDEEQYCIDVLTQISAVNSALKSLAMTLLDAHLHHCVVNAAKAGEEELDVKLAEASAAIARLTK
;
A
#
# COMPACT_ATOMS: atom_id res chain seq x y z
N MET A 1 -2.78 24.44 35.31
CA MET A 1 -2.00 23.29 35.80
C MET A 1 -1.95 22.30 34.66
N SER A 2 -1.08 22.59 33.69
CA SER A 2 0.27 22.02 33.58
C SER A 2 0.17 20.68 32.84
N GLU A 3 0.42 20.68 31.53
CA GLU A 3 1.78 20.48 30.98
C GLU A 3 2.34 19.11 31.35
N HIS A 4 2.43 18.21 30.38
CA HIS A 4 3.59 17.35 30.07
C HIS A 4 3.15 16.03 29.42
N CYS A 5 3.32 15.91 28.11
CA CYS A 5 3.84 14.67 27.51
C CYS A 5 4.40 14.93 26.10
N CYS A 6 5.36 15.87 25.98
CA CYS A 6 6.26 15.93 24.83
C CYS A 6 7.66 15.54 25.32
N SER A 7 7.98 14.26 25.24
CA SER A 7 9.33 13.75 25.46
C SER A 7 9.48 12.40 24.75
N SER A 8 9.89 12.44 23.46
CA SER A 8 10.92 11.56 22.90
C SER A 8 11.08 11.73 21.38
N SER A 9 12.12 12.49 21.01
CA SER A 9 13.20 12.00 20.14
C SER A 9 12.92 11.52 18.70
N LEU A 10 12.23 12.29 17.85
CA LEU A 10 12.42 12.22 16.40
C LEU A 10 12.39 13.64 15.79
N PRO A 11 13.43 14.09 15.05
CA PRO A 11 13.55 15.50 14.64
C PRO A 11 12.60 16.01 13.53
N ASP A 12 11.81 15.17 12.86
CA ASP A 12 11.08 15.60 11.65
C ASP A 12 9.60 15.13 11.56
N ALA A 13 8.97 14.78 12.69
CA ALA A 13 7.54 14.45 12.66
C ALA A 13 6.71 15.75 12.57
N PRO A 14 5.96 16.01 11.47
CA PRO A 14 5.11 17.19 11.38
C PRO A 14 4.03 17.11 12.47
N CYS A 15 3.93 18.17 13.27
CA CYS A 15 2.89 18.32 14.29
C CYS A 15 1.51 18.12 13.65
N CYS A 16 0.77 17.09 14.10
CA CYS A 16 -0.50 16.71 13.50
C CYS A 16 -1.53 17.84 13.62
N ALA A 17 -2.19 18.16 12.50
CA ALA A 17 -3.42 18.95 12.50
C ALA A 17 -4.61 18.03 12.82
N PRO A 18 -5.46 18.35 13.80
CA PRO A 18 -6.67 17.55 14.04
C PRO A 18 -7.70 17.77 12.92
N GLY A 19 -8.05 16.71 12.18
CA GLY A 19 -9.16 16.72 11.21
C GLY A 19 -8.84 16.37 9.75
N SER A 20 -7.72 15.72 9.46
CA SER A 20 -7.42 15.17 8.13
C SER A 20 -8.37 14.01 7.78
N ASN A 21 -9.26 14.21 6.81
CA ASN A 21 -10.01 13.13 6.13
C ASN A 21 -9.14 12.40 5.09
N ASP A 22 -7.83 12.34 5.29
CA ASP A 22 -6.91 11.67 4.37
C ASP A 22 -6.96 10.15 4.64
N PRO A 23 -7.40 9.33 3.67
CA PRO A 23 -7.44 7.87 3.82
C PRO A 23 -6.05 7.24 4.01
N ASN A 24 -4.97 8.00 3.81
CA ASN A 24 -3.59 7.55 4.00
C ASN A 24 -2.90 8.19 5.22
N ASP A 25 -3.64 8.86 6.12
CA ASP A 25 -3.07 9.40 7.35
C ASP A 25 -2.53 8.26 8.25
N PRO A 26 -1.21 8.24 8.56
CA PRO A 26 -0.63 7.21 9.42
C PRO A 26 -1.17 7.23 10.87
N ALA A 27 -1.89 8.29 11.28
CA ALA A 27 -2.49 8.44 12.60
C ALA A 27 -4.01 8.16 12.64
N HIS A 28 -4.63 7.66 11.55
CA HIS A 28 -6.07 7.35 11.56
C HIS A 28 -6.38 6.20 12.55
N PRO A 29 -7.30 6.39 13.52
CA PRO A 29 -7.47 5.48 14.66
C PRO A 29 -8.16 4.12 14.38
N ASP A 30 -8.43 3.77 13.11
CA ASP A 30 -9.27 2.62 12.73
C ASP A 30 -8.54 1.53 11.89
N HIS A 31 -7.20 1.45 11.94
CA HIS A 31 -6.46 0.39 11.26
C HIS A 31 -5.78 -0.60 12.23
N PRO A 32 -6.52 -1.58 12.81
CA PRO A 32 -5.94 -2.57 13.71
C PRO A 32 -5.33 -3.80 13.03
N ASP A 33 -5.15 -3.83 11.70
CA ASP A 33 -4.61 -5.03 11.01
C ASP A 33 -3.56 -4.68 9.96
N HIS A 34 -2.31 -4.54 10.39
CA HIS A 34 -1.17 -4.60 9.48
C HIS A 34 -0.88 -6.06 9.04
N ALA A 35 -1.87 -6.74 8.46
CA ALA A 35 -1.76 -8.12 7.96
C ALA A 35 -0.55 -8.33 7.03
N TYR A 36 -0.15 -7.27 6.32
CA TYR A 36 1.04 -7.23 5.49
C TYR A 36 2.37 -7.51 6.21
N LEU A 37 2.46 -7.27 7.54
CA LEU A 37 3.72 -7.37 8.28
C LEU A 37 4.30 -8.79 8.28
N ALA A 38 3.45 -9.82 8.25
CA ALA A 38 3.87 -11.21 8.18
C ALA A 38 4.73 -11.50 6.94
N GLU A 39 4.42 -10.82 5.82
CA GLU A 39 5.12 -10.99 4.54
C GLU A 39 5.94 -9.77 4.13
N LYS A 40 6.16 -8.81 5.04
CA LYS A 40 6.87 -7.53 4.80
C LYS A 40 8.15 -7.70 3.98
N LYS A 41 8.96 -8.72 4.29
CA LYS A 41 10.22 -9.01 3.56
C LYS A 41 9.98 -9.40 2.10
N ARG A 42 8.97 -10.23 1.83
CA ARG A 42 8.63 -10.69 0.47
C ARG A 42 8.17 -9.53 -0.38
N TYR A 43 7.31 -8.70 0.16
CA TYR A 43 6.77 -7.55 -0.54
C TYR A 43 7.81 -6.44 -0.75
N ALA A 44 8.66 -6.17 0.25
CA ALA A 44 9.81 -5.28 0.07
C ALA A 44 10.75 -5.77 -1.05
N ALA A 45 10.98 -7.09 -1.15
CA ALA A 45 11.78 -7.66 -2.24
C ALA A 45 11.11 -7.51 -3.62
N ARG A 46 9.77 -7.52 -3.70
CA ARG A 46 9.04 -7.26 -4.96
C ARG A 46 9.17 -5.79 -5.36
N ILE A 47 8.95 -4.87 -4.43
CA ILE A 47 9.11 -3.42 -4.68
C ILE A 47 10.53 -3.10 -5.16
N ARG A 48 11.57 -3.63 -4.52
CA ARG A 48 12.97 -3.41 -4.96
C ARG A 48 13.23 -3.87 -6.40
N ARG A 49 12.58 -4.95 -6.85
CA ARG A 49 12.68 -5.40 -8.25
C ARG A 49 11.98 -4.41 -9.19
N ILE A 50 10.77 -3.98 -8.84
CA ILE A 50 9.99 -3.00 -9.62
C ILE A 50 10.77 -1.68 -9.74
N GLU A 51 11.36 -1.21 -8.66
CA GLU A 51 12.21 -0.01 -8.65
C GLU A 51 13.41 -0.15 -9.60
N GLY A 52 14.04 -1.34 -9.64
CA GLY A 52 15.10 -1.66 -10.59
C GLY A 52 14.63 -1.63 -12.05
N GLN A 53 13.41 -2.10 -12.34
CA GLN A 53 12.81 -2.03 -13.67
C GLN A 53 12.53 -0.59 -14.09
N VAL A 54 11.98 0.24 -13.19
CA VAL A 54 11.73 1.67 -13.45
C VAL A 54 13.03 2.42 -13.74
N ARG A 55 14.09 2.17 -12.95
CA ARG A 55 15.43 2.70 -13.27
C ARG A 55 15.97 2.20 -14.61
N GLY A 56 15.65 0.96 -14.98
CA GLY A 56 16.00 0.39 -16.27
C GLY A 56 15.37 1.15 -17.43
N ILE A 57 14.07 1.45 -17.32
CA ILE A 57 13.33 2.27 -18.30
C ILE A 57 13.98 3.64 -18.46
N GLY A 58 14.37 4.30 -17.36
CA GLY A 58 15.09 5.58 -17.42
C GLY A 58 16.36 5.50 -18.27
N ARG A 59 17.21 4.48 -18.02
CA ARG A 59 18.42 4.25 -18.83
C ARG A 59 18.11 3.98 -20.29
N MET A 60 17.07 3.20 -20.60
CA MET A 60 16.67 2.93 -21.99
C MET A 60 16.30 4.22 -22.73
N ILE A 61 15.70 5.18 -22.05
CA ILE A 61 15.37 6.49 -22.61
C ILE A 61 16.66 7.30 -22.84
N ASP A 62 17.55 7.35 -21.84
CA ASP A 62 18.83 8.07 -21.94
C ASP A 62 19.72 7.52 -23.06
N GLU A 63 19.62 6.21 -23.34
CA GLU A 63 20.35 5.50 -24.40
C GLU A 63 19.63 5.52 -25.76
N GLU A 64 18.51 6.25 -25.89
CA GLU A 64 17.73 6.37 -27.13
C GLU A 64 17.26 5.01 -27.70
N GLN A 65 16.93 4.07 -26.82
CA GLN A 65 16.48 2.72 -27.20
C GLN A 65 15.14 2.75 -27.96
N TYR A 66 14.88 1.70 -28.73
CA TYR A 66 13.68 1.60 -29.55
C TYR A 66 12.39 1.69 -28.71
N CYS A 67 11.47 2.56 -29.12
CA CYS A 67 10.29 2.91 -28.33
C CYS A 67 9.42 1.69 -27.98
N ILE A 68 9.36 0.68 -28.84
CA ILE A 68 8.57 -0.54 -28.58
C ILE A 68 9.17 -1.36 -27.43
N ASP A 69 10.50 -1.37 -27.29
CA ASP A 69 11.17 -2.08 -26.19
C ASP A 69 10.93 -1.35 -24.86
N VAL A 70 10.96 -0.01 -24.88
CA VAL A 70 10.61 0.83 -23.73
C VAL A 70 9.16 0.57 -23.29
N LEU A 71 8.21 0.58 -24.23
CA LEU A 71 6.80 0.28 -23.96
C LEU A 71 6.59 -1.14 -23.42
N THR A 72 7.39 -2.10 -23.88
CA THR A 72 7.39 -3.47 -23.37
C THR A 72 7.83 -3.51 -21.91
N GLN A 73 8.89 -2.79 -21.53
CA GLN A 73 9.33 -2.71 -20.13
C GLN A 73 8.32 -1.98 -19.24
N ILE A 74 7.69 -0.90 -19.72
CA ILE A 74 6.59 -0.23 -19.00
C ILE A 74 5.46 -1.22 -18.73
N SER A 75 5.08 -2.02 -19.72
CA SER A 75 4.03 -3.05 -19.56
C SER A 75 4.42 -4.13 -18.54
N ALA A 76 5.71 -4.50 -18.49
CA ALA A 76 6.22 -5.42 -17.49
C ALA A 76 6.16 -4.85 -16.06
N VAL A 77 6.50 -3.56 -15.89
CA VAL A 77 6.36 -2.85 -14.59
C VAL A 77 4.91 -2.80 -14.14
N ASN A 78 3.99 -2.41 -15.04
CA ASN A 78 2.57 -2.37 -14.72
C ASN A 78 2.03 -3.74 -14.30
N SER A 79 2.46 -4.81 -14.97
CA SER A 79 2.08 -6.18 -14.61
C SER A 79 2.61 -6.59 -13.24
N ALA A 80 3.85 -6.21 -12.91
CA ALA A 80 4.45 -6.48 -11.60
C ALA A 80 3.74 -5.72 -10.47
N LEU A 81 3.37 -4.46 -10.69
CA LEU A 81 2.60 -3.65 -9.75
C LEU A 81 1.20 -4.25 -9.51
N LYS A 82 0.50 -4.63 -10.57
CA LYS A 82 -0.81 -5.30 -10.47
C LYS A 82 -0.72 -6.62 -9.69
N SER A 83 0.31 -7.43 -9.96
CA SER A 83 0.55 -8.68 -9.23
C SER A 83 0.79 -8.43 -7.73
N LEU A 84 1.58 -7.40 -7.39
CA LEU A 84 1.81 -7.02 -5.99
C LEU A 84 0.51 -6.57 -5.32
N ALA A 85 -0.27 -5.70 -5.95
CA ALA A 85 -1.55 -5.22 -5.44
C ALA A 85 -2.53 -6.37 -5.18
N MET A 86 -2.62 -7.34 -6.09
CA MET A 86 -3.45 -8.53 -5.89
C MET A 86 -2.99 -9.39 -4.70
N THR A 87 -1.68 -9.52 -4.49
CA THR A 87 -1.14 -10.29 -3.35
C THR A 87 -1.38 -9.59 -2.01
N LEU A 88 -1.40 -8.25 -2.00
CA LEU A 88 -1.74 -7.45 -0.84
C LEU A 88 -3.22 -7.60 -0.46
N LEU A 89 -4.08 -7.50 -1.48
CA LEU A 89 -5.51 -7.66 -1.33
C LEU A 89 -5.86 -9.05 -0.81
N ASP A 90 -5.26 -10.10 -1.37
CA ASP A 90 -5.48 -11.49 -0.94
C ASP A 90 -5.15 -11.66 0.56
N ALA A 91 -4.01 -11.13 1.00
CA ALA A 91 -3.65 -11.13 2.42
C ALA A 91 -4.66 -10.34 3.28
N HIS A 92 -5.16 -9.21 2.79
CA HIS A 92 -6.17 -8.43 3.51
C HIS A 92 -7.50 -9.20 3.64
N LEU A 93 -7.98 -9.84 2.57
CA LEU A 93 -9.19 -10.66 2.60
C LEU A 93 -9.04 -11.86 3.56
N HIS A 94 -7.89 -12.55 3.52
CA HIS A 94 -7.65 -13.71 4.37
C HIS A 94 -7.55 -13.38 5.87
N HIS A 95 -7.03 -12.21 6.22
CA HIS A 95 -6.83 -11.83 7.61
C HIS A 95 -7.98 -10.98 8.17
N CYS A 96 -8.40 -9.93 7.46
CA CYS A 96 -9.37 -8.97 7.98
C CYS A 96 -10.82 -9.48 7.81
N VAL A 97 -11.17 -10.00 6.62
CA VAL A 97 -12.54 -10.44 6.34
C VAL A 97 -12.88 -11.75 7.04
N VAL A 98 -11.94 -12.70 7.11
CA VAL A 98 -12.16 -13.97 7.85
C VAL A 98 -12.29 -13.75 9.34
N ASN A 99 -11.59 -12.76 9.91
CA ASN A 99 -11.73 -12.40 11.32
C ASN A 99 -13.04 -11.62 11.57
N ALA A 100 -13.38 -10.65 10.71
CA ALA A 100 -14.64 -9.91 10.78
C ALA A 100 -15.87 -10.83 10.66
N ALA A 101 -15.82 -11.85 9.80
CA ALA A 101 -16.87 -12.86 9.67
C ALA A 101 -17.14 -13.64 10.97
N LYS A 102 -16.18 -13.68 11.90
CA LYS A 102 -16.35 -14.28 13.23
C LYS A 102 -16.85 -13.29 14.28
N ALA A 103 -16.69 -11.99 14.04
CA ALA A 103 -17.04 -10.91 14.97
C ALA A 103 -18.50 -10.44 14.80
N GLY A 104 -19.04 -10.44 13.57
CA GLY A 104 -20.44 -10.13 13.31
C GLY A 104 -20.69 -9.60 11.89
N GLU A 105 -21.96 -9.53 11.50
CA GLU A 105 -22.40 -9.15 10.15
C GLU A 105 -22.06 -7.69 9.81
N GLU A 106 -22.18 -6.78 10.78
CA GLU A 106 -21.88 -5.34 10.60
C GLU A 106 -20.38 -5.07 10.35
N GLU A 107 -19.49 -5.77 11.08
CA GLU A 107 -18.04 -5.63 10.91
C GLU A 107 -17.57 -6.26 9.58
N LEU A 108 -18.24 -7.34 9.14
CA LEU A 108 -18.01 -7.97 7.84
C LEU A 108 -18.34 -7.03 6.68
N ASP A 109 -19.50 -6.35 6.72
CA ASP A 109 -19.94 -5.45 5.66
C ASP A 109 -18.99 -4.26 5.48
N VAL A 110 -18.48 -3.68 6.58
CA VAL A 110 -17.50 -2.60 6.54
C VAL A 110 -16.21 -3.07 5.86
N LYS A 111 -15.65 -4.22 6.24
CA LYS A 111 -14.41 -4.75 5.65
C LYS A 111 -14.56 -5.17 4.19
N LEU A 112 -15.72 -5.69 3.80
CA LEU A 112 -16.03 -5.99 2.40
C LEU A 112 -16.13 -4.72 1.54
N ALA A 113 -16.71 -3.64 2.08
CA ALA A 113 -16.80 -2.36 1.39
C ALA A 113 -15.40 -1.74 1.18
N GLU A 114 -14.53 -1.78 2.20
CA GLU A 114 -13.12 -1.35 2.10
C GLU A 114 -12.37 -2.09 0.98
N ALA A 115 -12.43 -3.43 0.98
CA ALA A 115 -11.77 -4.26 -0.01
C ALA A 115 -12.30 -4.00 -1.43
N SER A 116 -13.62 -3.88 -1.58
CA SER A 116 -14.28 -3.60 -2.86
C SER A 116 -13.86 -2.24 -3.44
N ALA A 117 -13.78 -1.21 -2.59
CA ALA A 117 -13.31 0.11 -2.97
C ALA A 117 -11.83 0.09 -3.42
N ALA A 118 -10.98 -0.72 -2.77
CA ALA A 118 -9.59 -0.90 -3.18
C ALA A 118 -9.47 -1.59 -4.54
N ILE A 119 -10.25 -2.64 -4.80
CA ILE A 119 -10.30 -3.34 -6.09
C ILE A 119 -10.71 -2.38 -7.22
N ALA A 120 -11.73 -1.55 -6.99
CA ALA A 120 -12.23 -0.60 -7.99
C ALA A 120 -11.18 0.42 -8.47
N ARG A 121 -10.17 0.72 -7.63
CA ARG A 121 -9.03 1.57 -8.01
C ARG A 121 -7.97 0.83 -8.81
N LEU A 122 -7.87 -0.50 -8.66
CA LEU A 122 -6.87 -1.34 -9.31
C LEU A 122 -7.24 -1.75 -10.74
N THR A 123 -8.53 -1.74 -11.08
CA THR A 123 -9.07 -2.20 -12.37
C THR A 123 -9.30 -1.07 -13.38
N LYS A 124 -9.15 0.20 -12.97
CA LYS A 124 -9.08 1.35 -13.88
C LYS A 124 -7.69 1.46 -14.51
#